data_AF-A0A7G7W491-F1
#
_entry.id   AF-A0A7G7W491-F1
#
_cell.length_a   1.000
_cell.length_b   1.000
_cell.length_c   1.000
_cell.angle_alpha   90.00
_cell.angle_beta   90.00
_cell.angle_gamma   90.00
#
_symmetry.space_group_name_H-M   'P 1'
#
loop_
_entity.id
_entity.type
_entity.pdbx_description
1 polymer ?
#
loop_
_entity_poly.entity_id
_entity_poly.type
_entity_poly.pdbx_seq_one_letter_code
_entity_poly.pdbx_strand_id
1 'polypeptide(L)'
;MKKLFTHLFAFSVNFYFLSACLGLAAAVYTIDQGSLHPIVAFCIPIASFLLCTGYQLRRRSFSFLSPGEIALSNHDKSNLLLQQSGFALTRIPLFILLLLTLALPSNFLDGLSEEQTYRLPQVATLALLYFCFYRGLGFFSQPKFSTTAMFVGGLMLSAVMSYTPGTAGAAVSALFLVLAGLWIVTWLLYQRFHTPLPDTP
;
A
#
# COMPACT_ATOMS: atom_id res chain seq x y z
N MET A 1 16.93 7.22 17.48
CA MET A 1 15.48 6.95 17.29
C MET A 1 14.99 7.16 15.85
N LYS A 2 15.18 8.34 15.22
CA LYS A 2 14.73 8.61 13.83
C LYS A 2 15.25 7.58 12.79
N LYS A 3 16.50 7.13 12.92
CA LYS A 3 17.11 6.12 12.04
C LYS A 3 16.42 4.77 12.11
N LEU A 4 16.24 4.23 13.32
CA LEU A 4 15.57 2.94 13.54
C LEU A 4 14.13 2.97 13.00
N PHE A 5 13.38 4.02 13.30
CA PHE A 5 12.02 4.19 12.79
C PHE A 5 11.96 4.19 11.27
N THR A 6 12.90 4.89 10.61
CA THR A 6 12.96 4.95 9.14
C THR A 6 13.29 3.59 8.53
N HIS A 7 14.21 2.82 9.12
CA HIS A 7 14.50 1.46 8.69
C HIS A 7 13.31 0.52 8.88
N LEU A 8 12.68 0.55 10.05
CA LEU A 8 11.50 -0.28 10.36
C LEU A 8 10.33 0.06 9.44
N PHE A 9 10.14 1.34 9.13
CA PHE A 9 9.12 1.79 8.21
C PHE A 9 9.39 1.30 6.78
N ALA A 10 10.59 1.51 6.25
CA ALA A 10 10.97 1.04 4.91
C ALA A 10 10.82 -0.49 4.80
N PHE A 11 11.24 -1.20 5.85
CA PHE A 11 11.10 -2.65 5.95
C PHE A 11 9.63 -3.08 5.92
N SER A 12 8.78 -2.43 6.71
CA SER A 12 7.36 -2.74 6.78
C SER A 12 6.70 -2.56 5.41
N VAL A 13 6.92 -1.42 4.74
CA VAL A 13 6.36 -1.18 3.39
C VAL A 13 6.82 -2.22 2.38
N ASN A 14 8.11 -2.57 2.39
CA ASN A 14 8.65 -3.60 1.51
C ASN A 14 8.04 -4.98 1.80
N PHE A 15 7.92 -5.33 3.07
CA PHE A 15 7.32 -6.58 3.53
C PHE A 15 5.88 -6.71 3.03
N TYR A 16 5.04 -5.71 3.29
CA TYR A 16 3.65 -5.75 2.84
C TYR A 16 3.51 -5.78 1.32
N PHE A 17 4.31 -5.00 0.60
CA PHE A 17 4.28 -5.00 -0.86
C PHE A 17 4.63 -6.39 -1.42
N LEU A 18 5.68 -7.01 -0.89
CA LEU A 18 6.13 -8.32 -1.32
C LEU A 18 5.10 -9.41 -0.95
N SER A 19 4.55 -9.38 0.25
CA SER A 19 3.50 -10.31 0.68
C SER A 19 2.24 -10.18 -0.15
N ALA A 20 1.84 -8.96 -0.53
CA ALA A 20 0.71 -8.74 -1.43
C ALA A 20 0.97 -9.32 -2.83
N CYS A 21 2.18 -9.12 -3.39
CA CYS A 21 2.55 -9.68 -4.69
C CYS A 21 2.53 -11.22 -4.67
N LEU A 22 3.14 -11.83 -3.65
CA LEU A 22 3.17 -13.28 -3.50
C LEU A 22 1.78 -13.86 -3.22
N GLY A 23 0.98 -13.18 -2.39
CA GLY A 23 -0.41 -13.56 -2.13
C GLY A 23 -1.27 -13.50 -3.40
N LEU A 24 -1.13 -12.45 -4.22
CA LEU A 24 -1.83 -12.37 -5.51
C LEU A 24 -1.43 -13.51 -6.45
N ALA A 25 -0.14 -13.85 -6.52
CA ALA A 25 0.32 -15.00 -7.30
C ALA A 25 -0.28 -16.32 -6.79
N ALA A 26 -0.33 -16.50 -5.46
CA ALA A 26 -0.96 -17.65 -4.83
C ALA A 26 -2.47 -17.71 -5.13
N ALA A 27 -3.18 -16.59 -5.08
CA ALA A 27 -4.60 -16.53 -5.43
C ALA A 27 -4.86 -16.84 -6.92
N VAL A 28 -4.00 -16.36 -7.84
CA VAL A 28 -4.07 -16.77 -9.25
C VAL A 28 -3.91 -18.28 -9.39
N TYR A 29 -2.97 -18.88 -8.66
CA TYR A 29 -2.77 -20.32 -8.67
C TYR A 29 -4.02 -21.08 -8.17
N THR A 30 -4.73 -20.56 -7.17
CA THR A 30 -5.98 -21.21 -6.69
C THR A 30 -7.09 -21.27 -7.72
N ILE A 31 -7.08 -20.41 -8.75
CA ILE A 31 -8.10 -20.40 -9.81
C ILE A 31 -8.08 -21.70 -10.61
N ASP A 32 -6.88 -22.22 -10.89
CA ASP A 32 -6.68 -23.39 -11.76
C ASP A 32 -6.54 -24.69 -10.95
N GLN A 33 -5.90 -24.62 -9.79
CA GLN A 33 -5.48 -25.81 -9.03
C GLN A 33 -6.34 -26.07 -7.77
N GLY A 34 -7.29 -25.19 -7.45
CA GLY A 34 -8.12 -25.31 -6.26
C GLY A 34 -7.48 -24.73 -5.00
N SER A 35 -7.94 -25.16 -3.82
CA SER A 35 -7.47 -24.60 -2.56
C SER A 35 -5.98 -24.88 -2.32
N LEU A 36 -5.31 -23.91 -1.71
CA LEU A 36 -3.92 -24.08 -1.28
C LEU A 36 -3.88 -24.74 0.09
N HIS A 37 -2.91 -25.62 0.29
CA HIS A 37 -2.65 -26.16 1.62
C HIS A 37 -2.27 -25.01 2.58
N PRO A 38 -2.83 -24.91 3.79
CA PRO A 38 -2.63 -23.77 4.71
C PRO A 38 -1.16 -23.43 4.98
N ILE A 39 -0.30 -24.45 5.03
CA ILE A 39 1.17 -24.29 5.16
C ILE A 39 1.73 -23.35 4.09
N VAL A 40 1.27 -23.43 2.84
CA VAL A 40 1.75 -22.58 1.74
C VAL A 40 1.38 -21.12 2.01
N ALA A 41 0.17 -20.85 2.52
CA ALA A 41 -0.26 -19.51 2.91
C ALA A 41 0.61 -18.94 4.04
N PHE A 42 1.00 -19.75 5.04
CA PHE A 42 1.94 -19.36 6.09
C PHE A 42 3.38 -19.15 5.59
N CYS A 43 3.81 -19.88 4.57
CA CYS A 43 5.14 -19.70 3.99
C CYS A 43 5.29 -18.35 3.28
N ILE A 44 4.21 -17.76 2.75
CA ILE A 44 4.25 -16.47 2.04
C ILE A 44 4.78 -15.31 2.91
N PRO A 45 4.22 -15.02 4.10
CA PRO A 45 4.75 -13.96 4.96
C PRO A 45 6.17 -14.30 5.45
N ILE A 46 6.47 -15.56 5.79
CA ILE A 46 7.83 -15.94 6.22
C ILE A 46 8.85 -15.68 5.10
N ALA A 47 8.55 -16.11 3.87
CA ALA A 47 9.40 -15.86 2.70
C ALA A 47 9.57 -14.35 2.44
N SER A 48 8.48 -13.58 2.54
CA SER A 48 8.50 -12.13 2.39
C SER A 48 9.42 -11.47 3.42
N PHE A 49 9.35 -11.91 4.67
CA PHE A 49 10.17 -11.40 5.76
C PHE A 49 11.65 -11.68 5.53
N LEU A 50 12.00 -12.92 5.14
CA LEU A 50 13.37 -13.32 4.85
C LEU A 50 13.96 -12.55 3.67
N LEU A 51 13.20 -12.39 2.58
CA LEU A 51 13.61 -11.61 1.40
C LEU A 51 13.80 -10.13 1.74
N CYS A 52 12.89 -9.52 2.51
CA CYS A 52 13.04 -8.13 2.94
C CYS A 52 14.23 -7.94 3.88
N THR A 53 14.51 -8.91 4.74
CA THR A 53 15.69 -8.91 5.63
C THR A 53 16.97 -9.00 4.81
N GLY A 54 17.05 -9.95 3.87
CA GLY A 54 18.18 -10.08 2.96
C GLY A 54 18.42 -8.82 2.14
N TYR A 55 17.35 -8.20 1.63
CA TYR A 55 17.41 -6.92 0.94
C TYR A 55 17.99 -5.82 1.82
N GLN A 56 17.51 -5.66 3.06
CA GLN A 56 18.01 -4.59 3.93
C GLN A 56 19.46 -4.79 4.36
N LEU A 57 19.89 -6.04 4.59
CA LEU A 57 21.28 -6.35 4.91
C LEU A 57 22.22 -6.05 3.74
N ARG A 58 21.77 -6.28 2.50
CA ARG A 58 22.55 -6.06 1.27
C ARG A 58 22.08 -4.86 0.45
N ARG A 59 21.44 -3.89 1.08
CA ARG A 59 20.80 -2.73 0.44
C ARG A 59 21.69 -2.01 -0.59
N ARG A 60 22.98 -1.89 -0.28
CA ARG A 60 23.99 -1.20 -1.13
C ARG A 60 24.36 -1.98 -2.39
N SER A 61 24.14 -3.29 -2.41
CA SER A 61 24.46 -4.15 -3.55
C SER A 61 23.39 -4.11 -4.64
N PHE A 62 22.19 -3.60 -4.32
CA PHE A 62 21.09 -3.51 -5.27
C PHE A 62 21.03 -2.11 -5.92
N SER A 63 20.97 -2.07 -7.25
CA SER A 63 20.88 -0.84 -8.03
C SER A 63 19.48 -0.23 -8.07
N PHE A 64 18.43 -1.01 -7.79
CA PHE A 64 17.04 -0.55 -7.82
C PHE A 64 16.56 0.00 -6.47
N LEU A 65 15.62 0.94 -6.48
CA LEU A 65 14.95 1.44 -5.27
C LEU A 65 13.77 0.55 -4.89
N SER A 66 13.69 0.17 -3.63
CA SER A 66 12.56 -0.60 -3.09
C SER A 66 11.34 0.28 -2.84
N PRO A 67 10.14 -0.30 -2.83
CA PRO A 67 8.91 0.41 -2.53
C PRO A 67 8.94 1.28 -1.27
N GLY A 68 9.54 0.78 -0.20
CA GLY A 68 9.69 1.50 1.07
C GLY A 68 10.68 2.66 1.00
N GLU A 69 11.71 2.58 0.16
CA GLU A 69 12.63 3.69 -0.08
C GLU A 69 11.96 4.80 -0.89
N ILE A 70 11.16 4.42 -1.91
CA ILE A 70 10.35 5.35 -2.69
C ILE A 70 9.34 6.05 -1.80
N ALA A 71 8.64 5.31 -0.93
CA ALA A 71 7.69 5.86 0.03
C ALA A 71 8.33 6.86 1.01
N LEU A 72 9.62 6.71 1.31
CA LEU A 72 10.38 7.64 2.14
C LEU A 72 11.07 8.76 1.35
N SER A 73 10.89 8.81 0.03
CA SER A 73 11.64 9.71 -0.87
C SER A 73 13.16 9.64 -0.62
N ASN A 74 13.65 8.42 -0.35
CA ASN A 74 15.05 8.16 -0.10
C ASN A 74 15.68 7.55 -1.35
N HIS A 75 16.38 8.40 -2.11
CA HIS A 75 17.10 7.99 -3.32
C HIS A 75 18.56 7.61 -3.03
N ASP A 76 19.04 7.82 -1.80
CA ASP A 76 20.42 7.55 -1.41
C ASP A 76 20.57 6.19 -0.71
N LYS A 77 21.22 5.24 -1.41
CA LYS A 77 21.54 3.90 -0.92
C LYS A 77 22.55 3.89 0.22
N SER A 78 23.38 4.93 0.32
CA SER A 78 24.43 5.05 1.33
C SER A 78 23.85 5.55 2.67
N ASN A 79 22.88 6.46 2.63
CA ASN A 79 22.28 7.11 3.79
C ASN A 79 20.74 7.16 3.75
N LEU A 80 20.11 6.29 4.55
CA LEU A 80 18.64 6.18 4.66
C LEU A 80 17.98 7.39 5.36
N LEU A 81 18.77 8.23 6.04
CA LEU A 81 18.28 9.45 6.70
C LEU A 81 18.23 10.66 5.77
N LEU A 82 18.87 10.58 4.60
CA LEU A 82 18.88 11.64 3.61
C LEU A 82 17.56 11.58 2.84
N GLN A 83 16.53 12.21 3.41
CA GLN A 83 15.19 12.32 2.84
C GLN A 83 15.14 13.65 2.07
N GLN A 84 14.85 13.59 0.76
CA GLN A 84 14.91 14.78 -0.10
C GLN A 84 13.71 15.73 0.04
N SER A 85 12.65 15.34 0.75
CA SER A 85 11.48 16.21 0.98
C SER A 85 11.29 16.54 2.47
N GLY A 86 11.34 17.82 2.81
CA GLY A 86 10.97 18.28 4.14
C GLY A 86 9.47 18.35 4.29
N PHE A 87 8.78 17.33 4.79
CA PHE A 87 7.47 17.55 5.42
C PHE A 87 7.12 16.42 6.39
N ALA A 88 6.97 16.79 7.67
CA ALA A 88 6.67 15.92 8.80
C ALA A 88 5.15 15.68 9.00
N LEU A 89 4.29 16.28 8.18
CA LEU A 89 2.81 16.15 8.25
C LEU A 89 2.27 14.96 7.42
N THR A 90 3.11 14.33 6.58
CA THR A 90 2.79 13.23 5.65
C THR A 90 2.78 11.82 6.29
N ARG A 91 2.86 11.72 7.62
CA ARG A 91 2.86 10.41 8.34
C ARG A 91 1.47 9.91 8.73
N ILE A 92 0.47 10.79 8.85
CA ILE A 92 -0.94 10.41 9.07
C ILE A 92 -1.48 9.59 7.89
N PRO A 93 -1.21 9.94 6.62
CA PRO A 93 -1.71 9.18 5.50
C PRO A 93 -0.93 7.89 5.25
N LEU A 94 0.37 7.86 5.54
CA LEU A 94 1.15 6.62 5.55
C LEU A 94 0.65 5.64 6.63
N PHE A 95 0.18 6.15 7.77
CA PHE A 95 -0.45 5.34 8.82
C PHE A 95 -1.84 4.85 8.40
N ILE A 96 -2.67 5.70 7.76
CA ILE A 96 -3.96 5.29 7.18
C ILE A 96 -3.75 4.26 6.08
N LEU A 97 -2.74 4.45 5.23
CA LEU A 97 -2.39 3.50 4.18
C LEU A 97 -1.85 2.21 4.78
N LEU A 98 -1.02 2.26 5.84
CA LEU A 98 -0.58 1.07 6.59
C LEU A 98 -1.74 0.30 7.21
N LEU A 99 -2.71 0.99 7.83
CA LEU A 99 -3.94 0.44 8.40
C LEU A 99 -4.80 -0.23 7.32
N LEU A 100 -4.96 0.44 6.18
CA LEU A 100 -5.66 -0.09 5.01
C LEU A 100 -4.95 -1.31 4.42
N THR A 101 -3.63 -1.21 4.23
CA THR A 101 -2.78 -2.32 3.79
C THR A 101 -2.48 -3.34 4.88
N LEU A 102 -3.01 -3.21 6.09
CA LEU A 102 -2.96 -4.26 7.12
C LEU A 102 -4.27 -5.03 7.12
N ALA A 103 -5.39 -4.31 7.05
CA ALA A 103 -6.73 -4.88 6.98
C ALA A 103 -7.00 -5.67 5.69
N LEU A 104 -6.33 -5.34 4.58
CA LEU A 104 -6.55 -5.99 3.28
C LEU A 104 -5.71 -7.27 3.08
N PRO A 105 -4.37 -7.28 3.31
CA PRO A 105 -3.60 -8.51 3.25
C PRO A 105 -3.91 -9.47 4.39
N SER A 106 -4.33 -9.00 5.59
CA SER A 106 -4.73 -9.94 6.64
C SER A 106 -5.94 -10.74 6.15
N ASN A 107 -7.06 -10.09 5.81
CA ASN A 107 -8.25 -10.80 5.32
C ASN A 107 -8.00 -11.65 4.07
N PHE A 108 -7.08 -11.23 3.19
CA PHE A 108 -6.76 -11.95 1.97
C PHE A 108 -5.83 -13.16 2.18
N LEU A 109 -4.73 -12.99 2.93
CA LEU A 109 -3.83 -14.09 3.28
C LEU A 109 -4.51 -15.05 4.27
N ASP A 110 -5.35 -14.54 5.15
CA ASP A 110 -6.20 -15.34 6.05
C ASP A 110 -7.16 -16.19 5.21
N GLY A 111 -7.83 -15.62 4.20
CA GLY A 111 -8.64 -16.40 3.26
C GLY A 111 -7.85 -17.49 2.54
N LEU A 112 -6.60 -17.23 2.11
CA LEU A 112 -5.74 -18.27 1.53
C LEU A 112 -5.36 -19.36 2.56
N SER A 113 -5.21 -19.00 3.83
CA SER A 113 -4.91 -19.95 4.91
C SER A 113 -6.12 -20.78 5.33
N GLU A 114 -7.33 -20.25 5.12
CA GLU A 114 -8.62 -20.91 5.32
C GLU A 114 -9.08 -21.70 4.08
N GLU A 115 -8.15 -22.04 3.18
CA GLU A 115 -8.39 -22.83 1.97
C GLU A 115 -9.38 -22.18 0.99
N GLN A 116 -9.56 -20.86 1.05
CA GLN A 116 -10.46 -20.14 0.14
C GLN A 116 -9.92 -20.19 -1.29
N THR A 117 -10.80 -20.51 -2.23
CA THR A 117 -10.53 -20.40 -3.66
C THR A 117 -11.01 -19.05 -4.17
N TYR A 118 -10.13 -18.36 -4.90
CA TYR A 118 -10.46 -17.06 -5.47
C TYR A 118 -10.92 -17.18 -6.90
N ARG A 119 -11.85 -16.32 -7.31
CA ARG A 119 -12.26 -16.18 -8.71
C ARG A 119 -11.46 -15.08 -9.39
N LEU A 120 -11.26 -15.18 -10.70
CA LEU A 120 -10.54 -14.19 -11.49
C LEU A 120 -10.99 -12.73 -11.25
N PRO A 121 -12.30 -12.41 -11.18
CA PRO A 121 -12.73 -11.04 -10.88
C PRO A 121 -12.30 -10.55 -9.49
N GLN A 122 -12.25 -11.42 -8.49
CA GLN A 122 -11.82 -11.07 -7.14
C GLN A 122 -10.32 -10.77 -7.11
N VAL A 123 -9.51 -11.61 -7.76
CA VAL A 123 -8.07 -11.40 -7.90
C VAL A 123 -7.77 -10.11 -8.66
N ALA A 124 -8.48 -9.86 -9.77
CA ALA A 124 -8.34 -8.63 -10.53
C ALA A 124 -8.71 -7.38 -9.71
N THR A 125 -9.79 -7.46 -8.92
CA THR A 125 -10.23 -6.36 -8.04
C THR A 125 -9.20 -6.08 -6.95
N LEU A 126 -8.66 -7.12 -6.31
CA LEU A 126 -7.60 -6.98 -5.31
C LEU A 126 -6.32 -6.38 -5.92
N ALA A 127 -5.89 -6.87 -7.09
CA ALA A 127 -4.72 -6.34 -7.80
C ALA A 127 -4.90 -4.86 -8.16
N LEU A 128 -6.08 -4.48 -8.66
CA LEU A 128 -6.42 -3.09 -8.95
C LEU A 128 -6.39 -2.23 -7.69
N LEU A 129 -6.92 -2.75 -6.58
CA LEU A 129 -6.94 -2.06 -5.29
C LEU A 129 -5.52 -1.78 -4.79
N TYR A 130 -4.63 -2.77 -4.79
CA TYR A 130 -3.22 -2.59 -4.43
C TYR A 130 -2.52 -1.58 -5.36
N PHE A 131 -2.79 -1.66 -6.67
CA PHE A 131 -2.25 -0.72 -7.63
C PHE A 131 -2.70 0.73 -7.36
N CYS A 132 -3.99 0.94 -7.12
CA CYS A 132 -4.58 2.24 -6.79
C CYS A 132 -3.95 2.85 -5.53
N PHE A 133 -3.80 2.09 -4.45
CA PHE A 133 -3.16 2.60 -3.23
C PHE A 133 -1.67 2.88 -3.42
N TYR A 134 -0.95 1.99 -4.11
CA TYR A 134 0.49 2.17 -4.33
C TYR A 134 0.79 3.37 -5.23
N ARG A 135 0.03 3.57 -6.31
CA ARG A 135 0.14 4.77 -7.15
C ARG A 135 -0.41 6.02 -6.45
N GLY A 136 -1.46 5.85 -5.66
CA GLY A 136 -2.09 6.91 -4.87
C GLY A 136 -1.17 7.52 -3.81
N LEU A 137 -0.16 6.79 -3.33
CA LEU A 137 0.85 7.32 -2.41
C LEU A 137 1.55 8.57 -2.93
N GLY A 138 1.69 8.72 -4.25
CA GLY A 138 2.25 9.93 -4.87
C GLY A 138 1.48 11.21 -4.54
N PHE A 139 0.22 11.09 -4.08
CA PHE A 139 -0.60 12.21 -3.62
C PHE A 139 0.08 12.99 -2.49
N PHE A 140 0.75 12.31 -1.57
CA PHE A 140 1.38 12.94 -0.40
C PHE A 140 2.69 13.65 -0.71
N SER A 141 3.32 13.32 -1.83
CA SER A 141 4.53 13.99 -2.31
C SER A 141 4.17 15.14 -3.25
N GLN A 142 3.34 14.86 -4.27
CA GLN A 142 2.87 15.82 -5.26
C GLN A 142 1.43 15.45 -5.65
N PRO A 143 0.42 16.13 -5.07
CA PRO A 143 -0.99 15.83 -5.34
C PRO A 143 -1.40 16.32 -6.73
N LYS A 144 -1.12 15.49 -7.74
CA LYS A 144 -1.55 15.63 -9.13
C LYS A 144 -2.93 14.98 -9.31
N PHE A 145 -3.61 15.29 -10.40
CA PHE A 145 -4.89 14.66 -10.72
C PHE A 145 -4.79 13.13 -10.74
N SER A 146 -3.75 12.58 -11.38
CA SER A 146 -3.56 11.13 -11.48
C SER A 146 -3.35 10.44 -10.13
N THR A 147 -2.52 11.01 -9.24
CA THR A 147 -2.28 10.42 -7.92
C THR A 147 -3.50 10.55 -7.01
N THR A 148 -4.24 11.65 -7.13
CA THR A 148 -5.53 11.84 -6.42
C THR A 148 -6.58 10.85 -6.89
N ALA A 149 -6.76 10.71 -8.22
CA ALA A 149 -7.72 9.78 -8.80
C ALA A 149 -7.44 8.33 -8.39
N MET A 150 -6.16 7.93 -8.37
CA MET A 150 -5.75 6.60 -7.91
C MET A 150 -6.05 6.38 -6.42
N PHE A 151 -5.73 7.37 -5.58
CA PHE A 151 -5.95 7.26 -4.14
C PHE A 151 -7.45 7.22 -3.78
N VAL A 152 -8.23 8.15 -4.32
CA VAL A 152 -9.69 8.23 -4.14
C VAL A 152 -10.37 7.02 -4.76
N GLY A 153 -9.97 6.60 -5.96
CA GLY A 153 -10.47 5.39 -6.61
C GLY A 153 -10.21 4.13 -5.79
N GLY A 154 -9.03 4.03 -5.16
CA GLY A 154 -8.72 2.96 -4.21
C GLY A 154 -9.67 2.93 -3.01
N LEU A 155 -9.94 4.09 -2.39
CA LEU A 155 -10.89 4.22 -1.29
C LEU A 155 -12.32 3.86 -1.71
N MET A 156 -12.77 4.32 -2.89
CA MET A 156 -14.09 3.96 -3.42
C MET A 156 -14.20 2.45 -3.69
N LEU A 157 -13.14 1.84 -4.22
CA LEU A 157 -13.10 0.40 -4.45
C LEU A 157 -13.15 -0.39 -3.14
N SER A 158 -12.40 0.06 -2.11
CA SER A 158 -12.50 -0.49 -0.75
C SER A 158 -13.91 -0.36 -0.19
N ALA A 159 -14.61 0.75 -0.44
CA ALA A 159 -15.99 0.93 -0.03
C ALA A 159 -16.93 -0.10 -0.67
N VAL A 160 -16.78 -0.34 -1.97
CA VAL A 160 -17.58 -1.35 -2.69
C VAL A 160 -17.30 -2.76 -2.15
N MET A 161 -16.03 -3.10 -1.93
CA MET A 161 -15.64 -4.44 -1.46
C MET A 161 -16.04 -4.74 -0.02
N SER A 162 -16.20 -3.72 0.83
CA SER A 162 -16.59 -3.86 2.23
C SER A 162 -18.10 -3.79 2.46
N TYR A 163 -18.88 -3.43 1.45
CA TYR A 163 -20.31 -3.24 1.60
C TYR A 163 -21.05 -4.57 1.76
N THR A 164 -21.64 -4.76 2.92
CA THR A 164 -22.57 -5.86 3.21
C THR A 164 -23.82 -5.28 3.87
N PRO A 165 -25.01 -5.37 3.25
CA PRO A 165 -26.24 -4.77 3.78
C PRO A 165 -26.56 -5.24 5.20
N GLY A 166 -26.92 -4.30 6.08
CA GLY A 166 -27.41 -4.61 7.43
C GLY A 166 -26.37 -5.10 8.44
N THR A 167 -25.06 -5.03 8.13
CA THR A 167 -23.98 -5.44 9.04
C THR A 167 -22.93 -4.33 9.24
N ALA A 168 -21.91 -4.60 10.05
CA ALA A 168 -20.76 -3.71 10.24
C ALA A 168 -20.05 -3.32 8.93
N GLY A 169 -20.14 -4.15 7.88
CA GLY A 169 -19.59 -3.84 6.55
C GLY A 169 -20.16 -2.57 5.92
N ALA A 170 -21.45 -2.27 6.14
CA ALA A 170 -22.06 -1.04 5.65
C ALA A 170 -21.44 0.22 6.29
N ALA A 171 -21.09 0.16 7.58
CA ALA A 171 -20.43 1.27 8.27
C ALA A 171 -18.99 1.46 7.80
N VAL A 172 -18.25 0.37 7.58
CA VAL A 172 -16.88 0.41 7.01
C VAL A 172 -16.89 0.97 5.59
N SER A 173 -17.84 0.55 4.77
CA SER A 173 -18.05 1.08 3.42
C SER A 173 -18.31 2.59 3.43
N ALA A 174 -19.22 3.04 4.30
CA ALA A 174 -19.52 4.47 4.46
C ALA A 174 -18.28 5.28 4.90
N LEU A 175 -17.46 4.74 5.81
CA LEU A 175 -16.22 5.37 6.24
C LEU A 175 -15.26 5.60 5.06
N PHE A 176 -15.10 4.60 4.18
CA PHE A 176 -14.25 4.76 3.00
C PHE A 176 -14.76 5.81 2.01
N LEU A 177 -16.08 5.90 1.81
CA LEU A 177 -16.68 6.94 0.98
C LEU A 177 -16.49 8.34 1.58
N VAL A 178 -16.66 8.49 2.91
CA VAL A 178 -16.40 9.76 3.60
C VAL A 178 -14.94 10.15 3.46
N LEU A 179 -14.01 9.22 3.66
CA LEU A 179 -12.57 9.47 3.46
C LEU A 179 -12.27 9.88 2.02
N ALA A 180 -12.84 9.19 1.03
CA ALA A 180 -12.68 9.54 -0.38
C ALA A 180 -13.13 11.00 -0.63
N GLY A 181 -14.30 11.39 -0.13
CA GLY A 181 -14.80 12.77 -0.22
C GLY A 181 -13.88 13.80 0.44
N LEU A 182 -13.42 13.53 1.66
CA LEU A 182 -12.50 14.42 2.39
C LEU A 182 -11.18 14.63 1.64
N TRP A 183 -10.64 13.59 1.01
CA TRP A 183 -9.40 13.69 0.24
C TRP A 183 -9.58 14.43 -1.08
N ILE A 184 -10.73 14.31 -1.75
CA ILE A 184 -11.07 15.15 -2.91
C ILE A 184 -11.12 16.63 -2.48
N VAL A 185 -11.81 16.95 -1.39
CA VAL A 185 -11.88 18.34 -0.88
C VAL A 185 -10.48 18.86 -0.55
N THR A 186 -9.65 18.05 0.10
CA THR A 186 -8.28 18.40 0.43
C THR A 186 -7.45 18.69 -0.83
N TRP A 187 -7.60 17.89 -1.87
CA TRP A 187 -6.95 18.12 -3.16
C TRP A 187 -7.41 19.44 -3.82
N LEU A 188 -8.71 19.73 -3.82
CA LEU A 188 -9.25 20.97 -4.38
C LEU A 188 -8.74 22.21 -3.62
N LEU A 189 -8.68 22.13 -2.29
CA LEU A 189 -8.10 23.19 -1.46
C LEU A 189 -6.60 23.36 -1.77
N TYR A 190 -5.85 22.26 -1.90
CA TYR A 190 -4.45 22.32 -2.29
C TYR A 190 -4.27 23.03 -3.65
N GLN A 191 -5.04 22.65 -4.67
CA GLN A 191 -4.96 23.28 -6.00
C GLN A 191 -5.30 24.77 -5.97
N ARG A 192 -6.22 25.19 -5.10
CA ARG A 192 -6.63 26.59 -4.97
C ARG A 192 -5.59 27.46 -4.26
N PHE A 193 -4.93 26.93 -3.23
CA PHE A 193 -4.05 27.70 -2.35
C PHE A 193 -2.56 27.46 -2.58
N HIS A 194 -2.18 26.47 -3.38
CA HIS A 194 -0.78 26.23 -3.71
C HIS A 194 -0.31 27.22 -4.77
N THR A 195 0.43 28.24 -4.35
CA THR A 195 1.26 29.04 -5.24
C THR A 195 2.53 28.25 -5.57
N PRO A 196 2.79 27.89 -6.84
CA PRO A 196 4.06 27.30 -7.21
C PRO A 196 5.18 28.27 -6.85
N LEU A 197 6.21 27.78 -6.17
CA LEU A 197 7.44 28.54 -6.00
C LEU A 197 8.00 28.83 -7.40
N PRO A 198 8.39 30.07 -7.72
CA PRO A 198 8.99 30.37 -9.01
C PRO A 198 10.21 29.47 -9.20
N ASP A 199 10.26 28.79 -10.34
CA ASP A 199 11.40 27.97 -10.73
C ASP A 199 12.65 28.86 -10.68
N THR A 200 13.48 28.69 -9.65
CA THR A 200 14.78 29.33 -9.61
C THR A 200 15.65 28.68 -10.68
N PRO A 201 16.15 29.44 -11.66
CA PRO A 201 16.98 28.94 -12.74
C PRO A 201 18.31 28.36 -12.26
#